data_AF-F3FXW1-F1
#
_entry.id   AF-F3FXW1-F1
#
_cell.length_a   1.000
_cell.length_b   1.000
_cell.length_c   1.000
_cell.angle_alpha   90.00
_cell.angle_beta   90.00
_cell.angle_gamma   90.00
#
_symmetry.space_group_name_H-M   'P 1'
#
loop_
_entity.id
_entity.type
_entity.pdbx_description
1 polymer ?
#
loop_
_entity_poly.entity_id
_entity_poly.type
_entity_poly.pdbx_seq_one_letter_code
_entity_poly.pdbx_strand_id
1 'polypeptide(L)' 'DIYALAPLQEGIFYHHLTATEGDPYLQHALFGFDSLKRLQQFAAALQAVIARHDILRTSV' A
#
# COMPACT_ATOMS: atom_id res chain seq x y z
N ASP A 1 -3.88 10.32 15.24
CA ASP A 1 -2.73 11.20 15.50
C ASP A 1 -1.99 11.49 14.21
N ILE A 2 -1.20 12.58 14.19
CA ILE A 2 -0.44 13.02 13.01
C ILE A 2 1.02 13.10 13.42
N TYR A 3 1.88 12.38 12.70
CA TYR A 3 3.32 12.34 12.92
C TYR A 3 4.04 12.96 11.73
N ALA A 4 5.17 13.62 11.99
CA ALA A 4 6.04 14.13 10.93
C ALA A 4 6.58 12.97 10.09
N LEU A 5 6.72 13.21 8.79
CA LEU A 5 7.31 12.24 7.89
C LEU A 5 8.80 12.04 8.18
N ALA A 6 9.27 10.81 8.04
CA ALA A 6 10.69 10.54 8.02
C ALA A 6 11.31 11.12 6.72
N PRO A 7 12.61 11.46 6.71
CA PRO A 7 13.25 12.08 5.55
C PRO A 7 13.05 11.35 4.21
N LEU A 8 12.99 10.01 4.24
CA LEU A 8 12.70 9.21 3.04
C LEU A 8 11.25 9.38 2.54
N GLN A 9 10.29 9.45 3.47
CA GLN A 9 8.87 9.64 3.13
C GLN A 9 8.63 11.03 2.54
N GLU A 10 9.32 12.06 3.04
CA GLU A 10 9.26 13.42 2.46
C GLU A 10 9.76 13.43 1.00
N GLY A 11 10.87 12.75 0.72
CA GLY A 11 11.41 12.63 -0.64
C GLY A 11 10.45 11.91 -1.59
N ILE A 12 9.88 10.77 -1.16
CA ILE A 12 8.87 10.04 -1.93
C ILE A 12 7.64 10.91 -2.19
N PHE A 13 7.16 11.64 -1.17
CA PHE A 13 6.00 12.51 -1.31
C PHE A 13 6.22 13.67 -2.28
N TYR A 14 7.40 14.28 -2.27
CA TYR A 14 7.76 15.30 -3.26
C TYR A 14 7.68 14.76 -4.68
N HIS A 15 8.29 13.60 -4.94
CA HIS A 15 8.27 12.98 -6.27
C HIS A 15 6.84 12.64 -6.71
N HIS A 16 6.01 12.10 -5.81
CA HIS A 16 4.59 11.85 -6.06
C HIS A 16 3.85 13.12 -6.52
N LEU A 17 4.05 14.25 -5.83
CA LEU A 17 3.40 15.53 -6.17
C LEU A 17 3.89 16.13 -7.49
N THR A 18 5.16 15.91 -7.84
CA THR A 18 5.77 16.46 -9.06
C THR A 18 5.63 15.57 -10.28
N ALA A 19 5.14 14.35 -10.12
CA ALA A 19 5.03 13.40 -11.21
C ALA A 19 3.98 13.86 -12.22
N THR A 20 4.38 14.04 -13.48
CA THR A 20 3.48 14.41 -14.58
C THR A 20 2.77 13.20 -15.19
N GLU A 21 3.33 11.99 -15.02
CA GLU A 21 2.79 10.74 -15.56
C GLU A 21 2.93 9.61 -14.54
N GLY A 22 1.82 9.25 -13.88
CA GLY A 22 1.77 8.17 -12.89
C GLY A 22 2.64 8.43 -11.65
N ASP A 23 2.42 7.66 -10.58
CA ASP A 23 3.27 7.74 -9.41
C ASP A 23 4.44 6.74 -9.54
N PRO A 24 5.71 7.19 -9.58
CA PRO A 24 6.86 6.31 -9.72
C PRO A 24 7.06 5.35 -8.54
N TYR A 25 6.43 5.61 -7.39
CA TYR A 25 6.51 4.78 -6.20
C TYR A 25 5.29 3.86 -6.01
N LEU A 26 4.36 3.85 -6.98
CA LEU A 26 3.20 2.96 -6.92
C LEU A 26 3.61 1.50 -7.11
N GLN A 27 3.38 0.69 -6.09
CA GLN A 27 3.65 -0.75 -6.15
C GLN A 27 2.40 -1.51 -6.59
N HIS A 28 2.55 -2.36 -7.59
CA HIS A 28 1.50 -3.26 -8.07
C HIS A 28 1.89 -4.72 -7.84
N ALA A 29 0.92 -5.51 -7.40
CA ALA A 29 1.03 -6.96 -7.32
C ALA A 29 -0.22 -7.61 -7.92
N LEU A 30 -0.02 -8.62 -8.76
CA LEU A 30 -1.10 -9.38 -9.39
C LEU A 30 -1.05 -10.83 -8.90
N PHE A 31 -2.20 -11.33 -8.43
CA PHE A 31 -2.32 -12.68 -7.90
C PHE A 31 -3.36 -13.46 -8.71
N GLY A 32 -2.98 -14.64 -9.19
CA GLY A 32 -3.88 -15.59 -9.84
C GLY A 32 -4.40 -16.61 -8.84
N PHE A 33 -5.69 -16.96 -8.93
CA PHE A 33 -6.33 -17.97 -8.11
C PHE A 33 -7.07 -18.99 -8.97
N ASP A 34 -6.91 -20.27 -8.65
CA ASP A 34 -7.57 -21.39 -9.33
C ASP A 34 -9.04 -21.59 -8.91
N SER A 35 -9.48 -20.88 -7.86
CA SER A 35 -10.80 -21.06 -7.26
C SER A 35 -11.22 -19.85 -6.44
N LEU A 36 -12.53 -19.62 -6.38
CA LEU A 36 -13.13 -18.55 -5.57
C LEU A 36 -12.85 -18.73 -4.07
N LYS A 37 -12.80 -19.98 -3.59
CA LYS A 37 -12.51 -20.28 -2.18
C LYS A 37 -11.12 -19.81 -1.77
N ARG A 38 -10.09 -20.03 -2.60
CA ARG A 38 -8.73 -19.56 -2.32
C ARG A 38 -8.64 -18.04 -2.36
N LEU A 39 -9.31 -17.40 -3.32
CA LEU A 39 -9.41 -15.94 -3.38
C LEU A 39 -10.00 -15.38 -2.08
N GLN A 40 -11.09 -15.96 -1.57
CA GLN A 40 -11.73 -15.53 -0.33
C GLN A 40 -10.83 -15.71 0.90
N GLN A 41 -10.13 -16.85 0.99
CA GLN A 41 -9.17 -17.10 2.07
C GLN A 41 -7.99 -16.12 2.03
N PHE A 42 -7.46 -15.83 0.84
CA PHE A 42 -6.42 -14.84 0.65
C PHE A 42 -6.89 -13.44 1.06
N ALA A 43 -8.09 -13.03 0.62
CA ALA A 43 -8.65 -11.74 0.99
C ALA A 43 -8.79 -11.60 2.52
N ALA A 44 -9.28 -12.63 3.21
CA ALA A 44 -9.38 -12.63 4.66
C ALA A 44 -8.00 -12.53 5.35
N ALA A 45 -6.99 -13.26 4.84
CA ALA A 45 -5.63 -13.18 5.35
C ALA A 45 -4.99 -11.80 5.12
N LEU A 46 -5.21 -11.20 3.94
CA LEU A 46 -4.73 -9.87 3.61
C LEU A 46 -5.34 -8.81 4.53
N GLN A 47 -6.63 -8.93 4.87
CA GLN A 47 -7.27 -8.06 5.84
C GLN A 47 -6.59 -8.16 7.22
N ALA A 48 -6.23 -9.36 7.67
CA ALA A 48 -5.50 -9.53 8.93
C ALA A 48 -4.10 -8.91 8.89
N VAL A 49 -3.41 -8.96 7.74
CA VAL A 49 -2.11 -8.30 7.53
C VAL A 49 -2.26 -6.77 7.59
N ILE A 50 -3.26 -6.21 6.90
CA ILE A 50 -3.55 -4.76 6.93
C ILE A 50 -3.87 -4.31 8.36
N ALA A 51 -4.72 -5.05 9.08
CA ALA A 51 -5.07 -4.72 10.46
C ALA A 51 -3.86 -4.74 11.40
N ARG A 52 -2.88 -5.64 11.16
CA ARG A 52 -1.68 -5.78 11.99
C ARG A 52 -0.61 -4.73 11.71
N HIS A 53 -0.54 -4.19 10.50
CA HIS A 53 0.53 -3.27 10.07
C HIS A 53 -0.01 -1.87 9.81
N ASP A 54 0.18 -0.96 10.76
CA ASP A 54 -0.34 0.41 10.70
C ASP A 54 0.07 1.16 9.43
N ILE A 55 1.27 0.90 8.89
CA ILE A 55 1.76 1.52 7.66
C ILE A 55 0.85 1.28 6.45
N LEU A 56 0.12 0.15 6.41
CA LEU A 56 -0.84 -0.16 5.35
C LEU A 56 -2.19 0.57 5.53
N ARG A 57 -2.33 1.32 6.62
CA ARG A 57 -3.53 2.06 7.03
C ARG A 57 -3.24 3.56 7.25
N THR A 58 -2.03 4.00 6.93
CA THR A 58 -1.60 5.39 7.09
C THR A 58 -1.89 6.18 5.81
N SER A 59 -2.36 7.41 5.98
CA SER A 59 -2.50 8.41 4.92
C SER A 59 -1.56 9.59 5.17
N VAL A 60 -1.16 10.24 4.09
CA VAL A 60 -0.26 11.41 4.05
C VAL A 60 -0.98 12.60 3.44
#